data_AF-A9V509-F1
#
_entry.id   AF-A9V509-F1
#
_cell.length_a   1.000
_cell.length_b   1.000
_cell.length_c   1.000
_cell.angle_alpha   90.00
_cell.angle_beta   90.00
_cell.angle_gamma   90.00
#
_symmetry.space_group_name_H-M   'P 1'
#
loop_
_entity.id
_entity.type
_entity.pdbx_description
1 polymer ?
#
loop_
_entity_poly.entity_id
_entity_poly.type
_entity_poly.pdbx_seq_one_letter_code
_entity_poly.pdbx_strand_id
1 'polypeptide(L)'
;MWVQTLVQQKRLAMLVMDEVHTMLVDSSYRDNLVRCPGRLNHLRQNPSVKCVGLTGTLCPKDERALLQQLDCTEDASCQIFCMPTMRTDLWLGVQQGSTKAFETFVKHHYGLLERGGRVDCMLIFCDTKKQSLVLVATSCLGAGLDMPNVRKVIWFGSGYNGYTLSQAFGRAGRDRRGGEATLWIPPGTAVSEDLQPFASMKRCLTL
;
A
#
# COMPACT_ATOMS: atom_id res chain seq x y z
N MET A 1 0.73 31.36 -14.63
CA MET A 1 0.82 29.90 -14.35
C MET A 1 -0.45 29.26 -14.91
N TRP A 2 -0.35 28.31 -15.86
CA TRP A 2 -1.48 27.83 -16.69
C TRP A 2 -2.73 27.37 -15.90
N VAL A 3 -2.55 26.83 -14.70
CA VAL A 3 -3.65 26.39 -13.82
C VAL A 3 -4.54 27.56 -13.38
N GLN A 4 -3.95 28.72 -13.06
CA GLN A 4 -4.71 29.92 -12.70
C GLN A 4 -5.56 30.41 -13.87
N THR A 5 -5.03 30.32 -15.09
CA THR A 5 -5.77 30.65 -16.31
C THR A 5 -6.96 29.71 -16.49
N LEU A 6 -6.82 28.41 -16.23
CA LEU A 6 -7.94 27.47 -16.28
C LEU A 6 -9.00 27.76 -15.22
N VAL A 7 -8.61 28.17 -14.02
CA VAL A 7 -9.56 28.60 -12.98
C VAL A 7 -10.29 29.89 -13.37
N GLN A 8 -9.57 30.90 -13.84
CA GLN A 8 -10.17 32.17 -14.28
C GLN A 8 -11.12 31.96 -15.46
N GLN A 9 -10.80 31.03 -16.37
CA GLN A 9 -11.65 30.64 -17.49
C GLN A 9 -12.78 29.69 -17.09
N LYS A 10 -12.93 29.31 -15.81
CA LYS A 10 -13.91 28.31 -15.33
C LYS A 10 -13.80 26.94 -16.03
N ARG A 11 -12.59 26.56 -16.44
CA ARG A 11 -12.26 25.30 -17.12
C ARG A 11 -11.68 24.23 -16.20
N LEU A 12 -11.39 24.57 -14.95
CA LEU A 12 -11.00 23.62 -13.92
C LEU A 12 -12.17 23.44 -12.94
N ALA A 13 -12.72 22.23 -12.87
CA ALA A 13 -13.85 21.90 -12.01
C ALA A 13 -13.43 21.08 -10.77
N MET A 14 -12.38 20.27 -10.89
CA MET A 14 -11.95 19.36 -9.84
C MET A 14 -10.43 19.18 -9.81
N LEU A 15 -9.87 19.12 -8.61
CA LEU A 15 -8.50 18.73 -8.32
C LEU A 15 -8.53 17.40 -7.57
N VAL A 16 -7.96 16.36 -8.16
CA VAL A 16 -7.79 15.04 -7.54
C VAL A 16 -6.33 14.89 -7.12
N MET A 17 -6.09 14.60 -5.86
CA MET A 17 -4.78 14.38 -5.28
C MET A 17 -4.68 12.90 -4.90
N ASP A 18 -3.83 12.15 -5.57
CA ASP A 18 -3.58 10.75 -5.24
C ASP A 18 -2.44 10.63 -4.22
N GLU A 19 -2.49 9.59 -3.39
CA GLU A 19 -1.56 9.32 -2.30
C GLU A 19 -1.31 10.53 -1.36
N VAL A 20 -2.39 11.21 -0.95
CA VAL A 20 -2.30 12.44 -0.13
C VAL A 20 -1.56 12.25 1.20
N HIS A 21 -1.51 11.02 1.73
CA HIS A 21 -0.75 10.72 2.95
C HIS A 21 0.75 11.02 2.80
N THR A 22 1.30 11.03 1.58
CA THR A 22 2.70 11.38 1.30
C THR A 22 3.07 12.79 1.75
N MET A 23 2.07 13.66 1.93
CA MET A 23 2.26 15.01 2.49
C MET A 23 2.73 14.99 3.95
N LEU A 24 2.52 13.88 4.68
CA LEU A 24 2.93 13.70 6.08
C LEU A 24 4.23 12.94 6.24
N VAL A 25 4.44 11.90 5.44
CA VAL A 25 5.51 10.90 5.67
C VAL A 25 6.81 11.19 4.93
N ASP A 26 6.81 12.05 3.90
CA ASP A 26 7.97 12.18 3.02
C ASP A 26 8.58 13.58 3.00
N SER A 27 9.34 13.91 4.05
CA SER A 27 10.20 15.10 4.09
C SER A 27 11.46 14.97 3.20
N SER A 28 11.72 13.78 2.63
CA SER A 28 13.00 13.46 1.98
C SER A 28 12.92 13.29 0.45
N TYR A 29 11.77 12.93 -0.12
CA TYR A 29 11.70 12.61 -1.56
C TYR A 29 11.11 13.74 -2.42
N ARG A 30 10.28 14.65 -1.88
CA ARG A 30 9.67 15.73 -2.69
C ARG A 30 9.36 17.00 -1.89
N ASP A 31 10.33 17.91 -1.78
CA ASP A 31 10.12 19.31 -1.34
C ASP A 31 8.91 20.00 -2.02
N ASN A 32 8.58 19.56 -3.24
CA ASN A 32 7.45 20.09 -3.99
C ASN A 32 6.08 19.65 -3.45
N LEU A 33 5.95 18.48 -2.82
CA LEU A 33 4.67 17.97 -2.27
C LEU A 33 4.41 18.50 -0.85
N VAL A 34 5.45 18.64 -0.03
CA VAL A 34 5.33 19.33 1.29
C VAL A 34 4.92 20.80 1.11
N ARG A 35 5.32 21.42 -0.02
CA ARG A 35 4.92 22.79 -0.41
C ARG A 35 3.69 22.85 -1.32
N CYS A 36 3.13 21.70 -1.73
CA CYS A 36 1.92 21.67 -2.55
C CYS A 36 0.69 22.32 -1.88
N PRO A 37 0.42 22.18 -0.57
CA PRO A 37 -0.71 22.86 0.05
C PRO A 37 -0.62 24.38 -0.17
N GLY A 38 0.49 25.02 0.22
CA GLY A 38 0.69 26.45 0.05
C GLY A 38 0.61 26.92 -1.41
N ARG A 39 1.07 26.11 -2.37
CA ARG A 39 0.97 26.41 -3.81
C ARG A 39 -0.43 26.24 -4.37
N LEU A 40 -1.27 25.38 -3.79
CA LEU A 40 -2.62 25.08 -4.27
C LEU A 40 -3.71 25.79 -3.45
N ASN A 41 -3.38 26.48 -2.36
CA ASN A 41 -4.33 27.21 -1.51
C ASN A 41 -5.31 28.10 -2.30
N HIS A 42 -4.81 28.82 -3.30
CA HIS A 42 -5.64 29.68 -4.15
C HIS A 42 -6.66 28.90 -5.03
N LEU A 43 -6.40 27.63 -5.34
CA LEU A 43 -7.33 26.75 -6.04
C LEU A 43 -8.36 26.17 -5.07
N ARG A 44 -7.93 25.84 -3.85
CA ARG A 44 -8.78 25.26 -2.80
C ARG A 44 -9.79 26.27 -2.24
N GLN A 45 -9.37 27.52 -2.12
CA GLN A 45 -10.23 28.63 -1.70
C GLN A 45 -11.23 29.04 -2.78
N ASN A 46 -11.12 28.51 -4.01
CA ASN A 46 -12.09 28.80 -5.06
C ASN A 46 -13.28 27.83 -4.97
N PRO A 47 -14.50 28.31 -4.65
CA PRO A 47 -15.67 27.44 -4.48
C PRO A 47 -16.09 26.70 -5.77
N SER A 48 -15.61 27.15 -6.94
CA SER A 48 -15.88 26.51 -8.23
C SER A 48 -15.01 25.26 -8.49
N VAL A 49 -13.96 25.04 -7.69
CA VAL A 49 -13.05 23.90 -7.82
C VAL A 49 -13.26 22.94 -6.65
N LYS A 50 -13.73 21.72 -6.92
CA LYS A 50 -13.83 20.67 -5.91
C LYS A 50 -12.48 20.01 -5.68
N CYS A 51 -12.11 19.72 -4.45
CA CYS A 51 -10.87 19.02 -4.12
C CYS A 51 -11.19 17.63 -3.58
N VAL A 52 -10.54 16.60 -4.13
CA VAL A 52 -10.68 15.21 -3.70
C VAL A 52 -9.30 14.65 -3.38
N GLY A 53 -9.10 14.24 -2.13
CA GLY A 53 -7.89 13.54 -1.69
C GLY A 53 -8.13 12.04 -1.65
N LEU A 54 -7.25 11.26 -2.26
CA LEU A 54 -7.29 9.80 -2.27
C LEU A 54 -6.07 9.28 -1.52
N THR A 55 -6.29 8.31 -0.64
CA THR A 55 -5.22 7.58 0.05
C THR A 55 -5.69 6.17 0.34
N GLY A 56 -4.85 5.18 0.05
CA GLY A 56 -5.18 3.78 0.33
C GLY A 56 -4.99 3.38 1.80
N THR A 57 -4.11 4.07 2.51
CA THR A 57 -3.54 3.54 3.77
C THR A 57 -3.04 4.68 4.68
N LEU A 58 -3.96 5.50 5.19
CA LEU A 58 -3.67 6.51 6.23
C LEU A 58 -3.83 5.88 7.62
N CYS A 59 -2.83 6.03 8.50
CA CYS A 59 -2.97 5.59 9.89
C CYS A 59 -3.98 6.50 10.61
N PRO A 60 -4.93 5.98 11.42
CA PRO A 60 -5.92 6.82 12.10
C PRO A 60 -5.32 7.95 12.94
N LYS A 61 -4.13 7.73 13.53
CA LYS A 61 -3.40 8.76 14.29
C LYS A 61 -2.95 9.96 13.45
N ASP A 62 -2.72 9.73 12.15
CA ASP A 62 -2.20 10.71 11.19
C ASP A 62 -3.34 11.43 10.44
N GLU A 63 -4.58 10.98 10.59
CA GLU A 63 -5.76 11.57 9.94
C GLU A 63 -5.90 13.07 10.24
N ARG A 64 -5.81 13.42 11.53
CA ARG A 64 -5.91 14.82 11.96
C ARG A 64 -4.78 15.68 11.38
N ALA A 65 -3.56 15.15 11.35
CA ALA A 65 -2.42 15.86 10.78
C ALA A 65 -2.61 16.07 9.26
N LEU A 66 -3.16 15.08 8.55
CA LEU A 66 -3.45 15.20 7.12
C LEU A 66 -4.53 16.25 6.87
N LEU A 67 -5.62 16.23 7.63
CA LEU A 67 -6.71 17.21 7.51
C LEU A 67 -6.20 18.64 7.74
N GLN A 68 -5.31 18.83 8.71
CA GLN A 68 -4.64 20.11 8.95
C GLN A 68 -3.74 20.54 7.78
N GLN A 69 -2.93 19.63 7.23
CA GLN A 69 -2.14 19.91 6.02
C GLN A 69 -3.02 20.21 4.81
N LEU A 70 -4.21 19.62 4.80
CA LEU A 70 -5.21 19.87 3.80
C LEU A 70 -6.05 21.13 4.10
N ASP A 71 -5.78 21.93 5.13
CA ASP A 71 -6.61 23.12 5.43
C ASP A 71 -8.12 22.80 5.44
N CYS A 72 -8.46 21.55 5.78
CA CYS A 72 -9.81 21.07 5.94
C CYS A 72 -10.17 21.31 7.40
N THR A 73 -10.57 22.53 7.73
CA THR A 73 -11.13 22.86 9.04
C THR A 73 -12.48 22.15 9.20
N GLU A 74 -12.94 21.96 10.44
CA GLU A 74 -14.21 21.31 10.80
C GLU A 74 -15.47 22.02 10.24
N ASP A 75 -15.28 23.07 9.44
CA ASP A 75 -16.33 23.70 8.66
C ASP A 75 -16.90 22.69 7.64
N ALA A 76 -18.23 22.63 7.58
CA ALA A 76 -19.12 21.62 6.97
C ALA A 76 -18.91 21.23 5.49
N SER A 77 -17.77 21.52 4.88
CA SER A 77 -17.46 21.28 3.46
C SER A 77 -16.57 20.04 3.20
N CYS A 78 -15.95 19.44 4.22
CA CYS A 78 -15.14 18.23 4.05
C CYS A 78 -15.96 16.97 4.36
N GLN A 79 -16.00 16.03 3.40
CA GLN A 79 -16.60 14.71 3.59
C GLN A 79 -15.50 13.65 3.54
N ILE A 80 -15.44 12.81 4.57
CA ILE A 80 -14.46 11.73 4.70
C ILE A 80 -15.18 10.41 4.42
N PHE A 81 -14.65 9.63 3.47
CA PHE A 81 -15.15 8.30 3.14
C PHE A 81 -14.06 7.28 3.44
N CYS A 82 -14.29 6.44 4.43
CA CYS A 82 -13.38 5.35 4.80
C CYS A 82 -14.02 4.01 4.42
N MET A 83 -13.36 3.27 3.52
CA MET A 83 -13.73 1.91 3.19
C MET A 83 -12.93 0.92 4.06
N PRO A 84 -13.48 -0.25 4.42
CA PRO A 84 -12.74 -1.27 5.15
C PRO A 84 -11.48 -1.68 4.39
N THR A 85 -10.33 -1.68 5.06
CA THR A 85 -9.05 -2.13 4.48
C THR A 85 -8.97 -3.66 4.39
N MET A 86 -9.80 -4.38 5.16
CA MET A 86 -9.75 -5.85 5.26
C MET A 86 -10.43 -6.53 4.08
N ARG A 87 -9.68 -7.38 3.39
CA ARG A 87 -10.15 -8.30 2.34
C ARG A 87 -10.45 -9.66 2.97
N THR A 88 -11.72 -10.07 2.99
CA THR A 88 -12.15 -11.36 3.56
C THR A 88 -11.83 -12.56 2.64
N ASP A 89 -11.50 -12.30 1.37
CA ASP A 89 -11.11 -13.30 0.38
C ASP A 89 -9.60 -13.52 0.30
N LEU A 90 -8.82 -12.90 1.21
CA LEU A 90 -7.37 -13.02 1.28
C LEU A 90 -6.96 -13.84 2.51
N TRP A 91 -6.27 -14.97 2.28
CA TRP A 91 -5.71 -15.76 3.36
C TRP A 91 -4.39 -15.15 3.83
N LEU A 92 -4.29 -14.84 5.13
CA LEU A 92 -3.09 -14.26 5.73
C LEU A 92 -2.36 -15.29 6.59
N GLY A 93 -1.05 -15.41 6.36
CA GLY A 93 -0.18 -16.31 7.10
C GLY A 93 1.11 -15.64 7.57
N VAL A 94 1.64 -16.13 8.68
CA VAL A 94 2.99 -15.81 9.16
C VAL A 94 3.75 -17.11 9.33
N GLN A 95 4.98 -17.15 8.83
CA GLN A 95 5.90 -18.27 9.00
C GLN A 95 7.26 -17.77 9.49
N GLN A 96 7.90 -18.56 10.33
CA GLN A 96 9.26 -18.31 10.78
C GLN A 96 10.15 -19.47 10.36
N GLY A 97 11.32 -19.17 9.80
CA GLY A 97 12.22 -20.24 9.36
C GLY A 97 13.43 -19.75 8.58
N SER A 98 14.42 -20.63 8.46
CA SER A 98 15.67 -20.33 7.76
C SER A 98 15.45 -20.03 6.26
N THR A 99 16.42 -19.39 5.62
CA THR A 99 16.42 -19.15 4.17
C THR A 99 16.25 -20.44 3.36
N LYS A 100 16.84 -21.55 3.82
CA LYS A 100 16.70 -22.85 3.15
C LYS A 100 15.27 -23.39 3.22
N ALA A 101 14.60 -23.21 4.37
CA ALA A 101 13.19 -23.55 4.51
C ALA A 101 12.31 -22.65 3.64
N PHE A 102 12.64 -21.35 3.55
CA PHE A 102 11.97 -20.41 2.66
C PHE A 102 12.09 -20.80 1.18
N GLU A 103 13.29 -21.13 0.69
CA GLU A 103 13.47 -21.59 -0.68
C GLU A 103 12.65 -22.84 -0.99
N THR A 104 12.59 -23.79 -0.04
CA THR A 104 11.78 -25.00 -0.15
C THR A 104 10.29 -24.65 -0.22
N PHE A 105 9.83 -23.71 0.61
CA PHE A 105 8.46 -23.19 0.60
C PHE A 105 8.11 -22.53 -0.74
N VAL A 106 8.98 -21.67 -1.26
CA VAL A 106 8.79 -20.98 -2.54
C VAL A 106 8.73 -21.98 -3.70
N LYS A 107 9.66 -22.93 -3.77
CA LYS A 107 9.68 -23.98 -4.80
C LYS A 107 8.41 -24.82 -4.79
N HIS A 108 7.93 -25.18 -3.59
CA HIS A 108 6.68 -25.94 -3.45
C HIS A 108 5.47 -25.16 -4.01
N HIS A 109 5.34 -23.88 -3.66
CA HIS A 109 4.23 -23.04 -4.12
C HIS A 109 4.31 -22.73 -5.62
N TYR A 110 5.52 -22.50 -6.15
CA TYR A 110 5.72 -22.31 -7.58
C TYR A 110 5.28 -23.56 -8.36
N GLY A 111 5.67 -24.76 -7.92
CA GLY A 111 5.24 -26.00 -8.56
C GLY A 111 3.72 -26.26 -8.47
N LEU A 112 3.03 -25.73 -7.45
CA LEU A 112 1.57 -25.79 -7.39
C LEU A 112 0.91 -24.90 -8.46
N LEU A 113 1.48 -23.72 -8.73
CA LEU A 113 0.98 -22.82 -9.76
C LEU A 113 1.18 -23.39 -11.17
N GLU A 114 2.35 -23.98 -11.44
CA GLU A 114 2.63 -24.61 -12.74
C GLU A 114 1.68 -25.77 -13.05
N ARG A 115 1.37 -26.61 -12.05
CA ARG A 115 0.44 -27.74 -12.21
C ARG A 115 -1.01 -27.30 -12.41
N GLY A 116 -1.37 -26.08 -11.99
CA GLY A 116 -2.74 -25.57 -12.05
C GLY A 116 -3.22 -25.23 -13.47
N GLY A 117 -2.33 -25.19 -14.47
CA GLY A 117 -2.67 -24.90 -15.87
C GLY A 117 -3.27 -23.50 -16.11
N ARG A 118 -3.29 -22.65 -15.08
CA ARG A 118 -3.77 -21.26 -15.13
C ARG A 118 -2.57 -20.33 -15.19
N VAL A 119 -2.73 -19.20 -15.87
CA VAL A 119 -1.77 -18.10 -15.81
C VAL A 119 -1.94 -17.43 -14.45
N ASP A 120 -1.45 -18.05 -13.38
CA ASP A 120 -1.47 -17.49 -12.03
C ASP A 120 -0.07 -16.99 -11.66
N CYS A 121 0.01 -15.84 -10.99
CA CYS A 121 1.26 -15.18 -10.66
C CYS A 121 1.59 -15.32 -9.16
N MET A 122 2.88 -15.40 -8.84
CA MET A 122 3.41 -15.26 -7.48
C MET A 122 4.32 -14.05 -7.40
N LEU A 123 4.16 -13.24 -6.36
CA LEU A 123 5.03 -12.11 -6.05
C LEU A 123 5.84 -12.39 -4.79
N ILE A 124 7.13 -12.07 -4.83
CA ILE A 124 8.02 -12.16 -3.68
C ILE A 124 8.64 -10.79 -3.42
N PHE A 125 8.44 -10.28 -2.21
CA PHE A 125 9.09 -9.10 -1.66
C PHE A 125 10.22 -9.54 -0.71
N CYS A 126 11.31 -8.79 -0.68
CA CYS A 126 12.42 -9.02 0.22
C CYS A 126 12.94 -7.68 0.76
N ASP A 127 13.37 -7.66 2.02
CA ASP A 127 13.93 -6.44 2.64
C ASP A 127 15.23 -5.98 1.95
N THR A 128 15.96 -6.88 1.28
CA THR A 128 17.19 -6.51 0.58
C THR A 128 17.35 -7.23 -0.76
N LYS A 129 17.94 -6.53 -1.76
CA LYS A 129 18.23 -7.08 -3.10
C LYS A 129 19.19 -8.28 -3.10
N LYS A 130 19.95 -8.48 -2.01
CA LYS A 130 20.90 -9.61 -1.88
C LYS A 130 20.22 -10.94 -1.54
N GLN A 131 18.92 -10.94 -1.25
CA GLN A 131 18.21 -12.08 -0.66
C GLN A 131 17.31 -12.86 -1.64
N SER A 132 17.37 -12.65 -2.96
CA SER A 132 16.50 -13.42 -3.86
C SER A 132 16.97 -13.54 -5.32
N LEU A 133 16.92 -14.78 -5.82
CA LEU A 133 17.26 -15.21 -7.19
C LEU A 133 16.00 -15.56 -8.02
N VAL A 134 14.80 -15.35 -7.46
CA VAL A 134 13.51 -15.72 -8.07
C VAL A 134 12.66 -14.45 -8.15
N LEU A 135 12.38 -14.02 -9.39
CA LEU A 135 11.65 -12.82 -9.81
C LEU A 135 11.14 -11.93 -8.66
N VAL A 136 11.93 -10.90 -8.38
CA VAL A 136 11.86 -10.08 -7.18
C VAL A 136 11.28 -8.73 -7.55
N ALA A 137 10.05 -8.46 -7.13
CA ALA A 137 9.52 -7.10 -7.23
C ALA A 137 10.08 -6.26 -6.07
N THR A 138 11.39 -5.96 -6.06
CA THR A 138 12.00 -5.17 -4.96
C THR A 138 11.50 -3.72 -4.86
N SER A 139 10.64 -3.22 -5.74
CA SER A 139 10.20 -1.82 -5.67
C SER A 139 8.92 -1.52 -6.45
N CYS A 140 7.98 -2.46 -6.55
CA CYS A 140 6.75 -2.20 -7.30
C CYS A 140 5.55 -1.80 -6.42
N LEU A 141 5.76 -1.57 -5.12
CA LEU A 141 4.70 -1.10 -4.22
C LEU A 141 4.04 0.20 -4.70
N GLY A 142 4.83 1.14 -5.25
CA GLY A 142 4.32 2.40 -5.82
C GLY A 142 4.17 2.43 -7.34
N ALA A 143 4.49 1.36 -8.06
CA ALA A 143 4.56 1.38 -9.55
C ALA A 143 3.22 1.05 -10.24
N GLY A 144 2.13 0.90 -9.49
CA GLY A 144 0.82 0.62 -10.07
C GLY A 144 0.70 -0.73 -10.80
N LEU A 145 1.53 -1.73 -10.47
CA LEU A 145 1.39 -3.09 -11.02
C LEU A 145 -0.04 -3.60 -10.77
N ASP A 146 -0.81 -3.75 -11.85
CA ASP A 146 -2.15 -4.33 -11.83
C ASP A 146 -2.16 -5.69 -12.51
N MET A 147 -1.88 -6.72 -11.72
CA MET A 147 -1.92 -8.11 -12.12
C MET A 147 -3.10 -8.78 -11.39
N PRO A 148 -4.28 -8.92 -12.01
CA PRO A 148 -5.48 -9.38 -11.32
C PRO A 148 -5.39 -10.84 -10.84
N ASN A 149 -4.50 -11.61 -11.47
CA ASN A 149 -4.29 -13.05 -11.31
C ASN A 149 -3.14 -13.43 -10.36
N VAL A 150 -2.73 -12.54 -9.44
CA VAL A 150 -1.75 -12.89 -8.41
C VAL A 150 -2.42 -13.77 -7.36
N ARG A 151 -1.97 -15.02 -7.22
CA ARG A 151 -2.50 -15.98 -6.24
C ARG A 151 -1.73 -15.98 -4.94
N LYS A 152 -0.44 -15.68 -4.99
CA LYS A 152 0.45 -15.77 -3.83
C LYS A 152 1.31 -14.52 -3.75
N VAL A 153 1.29 -13.85 -2.61
CA VAL A 153 2.25 -12.80 -2.25
C VAL A 153 3.05 -13.29 -1.05
N ILE A 154 4.36 -13.23 -1.13
CA ILE A 154 5.23 -13.61 -0.01
C ILE A 154 6.16 -12.43 0.30
N TRP A 155 6.23 -12.06 1.57
CA TRP A 155 7.24 -11.12 2.04
C TRP A 155 8.30 -11.88 2.83
N PHE A 156 9.56 -11.81 2.42
CA PHE A 156 10.70 -12.38 3.13
C PHE A 156 11.47 -11.29 3.87
N GLY A 157 11.38 -11.30 5.21
CA GLY A 157 12.02 -10.31 6.07
C GLY A 157 11.08 -9.79 7.16
N SER A 158 11.31 -8.54 7.54
CA SER A 158 10.59 -7.84 8.62
C SER A 158 9.22 -7.32 8.21
N GLY A 159 8.99 -7.11 6.91
CA GLY A 159 7.78 -6.42 6.41
C GLY A 159 7.84 -4.89 6.49
N TYR A 160 8.95 -4.34 7.02
CA TYR A 160 9.18 -2.93 7.37
C TYR A 160 8.17 -2.31 8.34
N ASN A 161 6.89 -2.24 7.97
CA ASN A 161 5.78 -1.73 8.76
C ASN A 161 4.43 -2.23 8.21
N GLY A 162 3.36 -2.08 8.98
CA GLY A 162 2.00 -2.52 8.63
C GLY A 162 1.47 -1.93 7.33
N TYR A 163 1.84 -0.67 7.04
CA TYR A 163 1.47 0.01 5.79
C TYR A 163 2.03 -0.74 4.57
N THR A 164 3.34 -0.98 4.56
CA THR A 164 4.06 -1.57 3.43
C THR A 164 3.63 -3.02 3.24
N LEU A 165 3.45 -3.74 4.35
CA LEU A 165 2.98 -5.12 4.33
C LEU A 165 1.55 -5.21 3.76
N SER A 166 0.64 -4.36 4.21
CA SER A 166 -0.76 -4.32 3.73
C SER A 166 -0.84 -4.04 2.23
N GLN A 167 -0.10 -3.03 1.75
CA GLN A 167 -0.06 -2.72 0.32
C GLN A 167 0.52 -3.83 -0.54
N ALA A 168 1.54 -4.54 -0.05
CA ALA A 168 2.09 -5.70 -0.74
C ALA A 168 1.05 -6.83 -0.80
N PHE A 169 0.43 -7.16 0.34
CA PHE A 169 -0.51 -8.27 0.47
C PHE A 169 -1.80 -8.05 -0.32
N GLY A 170 -2.29 -6.81 -0.40
CA GLY A 170 -3.46 -6.43 -1.20
C GLY A 170 -3.29 -6.63 -2.72
N ARG A 171 -2.11 -7.05 -3.18
CA ARG A 171 -1.87 -7.42 -4.59
C ARG A 171 -2.40 -8.82 -4.92
N ALA A 172 -2.53 -9.70 -3.93
CA ALA A 172 -3.12 -11.02 -4.14
C ALA A 172 -4.64 -10.94 -4.35
N GLY A 173 -5.16 -11.82 -5.21
CA GLY A 173 -6.60 -12.08 -5.33
C GLY A 173 -7.43 -10.94 -5.94
N ARG A 174 -6.85 -10.01 -6.70
CA ARG A 174 -7.60 -8.85 -7.25
C ARG A 174 -8.79 -9.23 -8.14
N ASP A 175 -8.76 -10.40 -8.76
CA ASP A 175 -9.88 -11.00 -9.51
C ASP A 175 -11.00 -11.61 -8.63
N ARG A 176 -10.93 -11.48 -7.30
CA ARG A 176 -11.88 -12.04 -6.31
C ARG A 176 -12.00 -13.56 -6.33
N ARG A 177 -11.01 -14.26 -6.89
CA ARG A 177 -10.96 -15.74 -6.89
C ARG A 177 -10.16 -16.29 -5.70
N GLY A 178 -9.89 -15.44 -4.73
CA GLY A 178 -9.04 -15.73 -3.59
C GLY A 178 -7.55 -15.51 -3.88
N GLY A 179 -6.81 -15.39 -2.80
CA GLY A 179 -5.37 -15.27 -2.82
C GLY A 179 -4.79 -15.54 -1.44
N GLU A 180 -3.47 -15.68 -1.40
CA GLU A 180 -2.76 -15.95 -0.17
C GLU A 180 -1.59 -14.98 -0.03
N ALA A 181 -1.46 -14.40 1.17
CA ALA A 181 -0.38 -13.51 1.55
C ALA A 181 0.36 -14.09 2.76
N THR A 182 1.68 -14.23 2.65
CA THR A 182 2.50 -14.81 3.72
C THR A 182 3.66 -13.90 4.10
N LEU A 183 3.79 -13.56 5.38
CA LEU A 183 5.00 -12.95 5.93
C LEU A 183 5.93 -14.07 6.41
N TRP A 184 7.10 -14.18 5.80
CA TRP A 184 8.16 -15.08 6.21
C TRP A 184 9.24 -14.31 6.98
N ILE A 185 9.39 -14.63 8.25
CA ILE A 185 10.33 -13.96 9.16
C ILE A 185 11.55 -14.87 9.37
N PRO A 186 12.74 -14.51 8.86
CA PRO A 186 13.96 -15.24 9.14
C PRO A 186 14.32 -15.17 10.64
N PRO A 187 14.98 -16.20 11.20
CA PRO A 187 15.44 -16.18 12.59
C PRO A 187 16.30 -14.95 12.89
N GLY A 188 16.04 -14.30 14.03
CA GLY A 188 16.77 -13.10 14.44
C GLY A 188 16.36 -11.80 13.73
N THR A 189 15.32 -11.83 12.88
CA THR A 189 14.81 -10.62 12.23
C THR A 189 13.97 -9.82 13.21
N ALA A 190 14.34 -8.56 13.44
CA ALA A 190 13.52 -7.62 14.20
C ALA A 190 12.29 -7.21 13.37
N VAL A 191 11.12 -7.25 13.99
CA VAL A 191 9.85 -6.83 13.39
C VAL A 191 9.40 -5.55 14.08
N SER A 192 8.87 -4.61 13.32
CA SER A 192 8.37 -3.34 13.85
C SER A 192 7.23 -3.54 14.85
N GLU A 193 7.10 -2.66 15.83
CA GLU A 193 6.12 -2.79 16.92
C GLU A 193 4.67 -2.90 16.41
N ASP A 194 4.33 -2.16 15.35
CA ASP A 194 3.01 -2.19 14.70
C ASP A 194 2.70 -3.53 14.01
N LEU A 195 3.74 -4.30 13.66
CA LEU A 195 3.61 -5.64 13.08
C LEU A 195 3.69 -6.77 14.12
N GLN A 196 4.06 -6.50 15.38
CA GLN A 196 4.18 -7.53 16.42
C GLN A 196 2.88 -8.33 16.65
N PRO A 197 1.68 -7.71 16.69
CA PRO A 197 0.43 -8.48 16.79
C PRO A 197 0.24 -9.44 15.61
N PHE A 198 0.65 -9.02 14.40
CA PHE A 198 0.57 -9.85 13.21
C PHE A 198 1.61 -10.98 13.25
N ALA A 199 2.87 -10.64 13.54
CA ALA A 199 4.01 -11.57 13.57
C ALA A 199 3.90 -12.65 14.66
N SER A 200 3.17 -12.37 15.74
CA SER A 200 2.90 -13.32 16.82
C SER A 200 1.75 -14.30 16.53
N MET A 201 1.02 -14.13 15.41
CA MET A 201 -0.04 -15.05 15.02
C MET A 201 0.53 -16.42 14.62
N LYS A 202 0.15 -17.47 15.36
CA LYS A 202 0.64 -18.84 15.13
C LYS A 202 -0.03 -19.57 13.96
N ARG A 203 -1.20 -19.12 13.47
CA ARG A 203 -1.84 -19.56 12.21
C ARG A 203 -3.16 -18.83 11.95
N CYS A 204 -3.32 -18.37 10.70
CA CYS A 204 -4.54 -18.22 9.91
C CYS A 204 -5.72 -17.43 10.53
N LEU A 205 -5.92 -16.19 10.05
CA LEU A 205 -7.25 -15.58 10.04
C LEU A 205 -7.90 -15.92 8.69
N THR A 206 -8.97 -16.71 8.75
CA THR A 206 -10.11 -16.49 7.86
C THR A 206 -11.06 -15.66 8.72
N LEU A 207 -11.14 -14.36 8.47
CA LEU A 207 -12.16 -13.50 9.08
C LEU A 207 -13.39 -13.50 8.18
#